data_AF-V5AS13-F1
#
_entry.id   AF-V5AS13-F1
#
_cell.length_a   1.000
_cell.length_b   1.000
_cell.length_c   1.000
_cell.angle_alpha   90.00
_cell.angle_beta   90.00
_cell.angle_gamma   90.00
#
_symmetry.space_group_name_H-M   'P 1'
#
loop_
_entity.id
_entity.type
_entity.pdbx_description
1 polymer ?
#
loop_
_entity_poly.entity_id
_entity_poly.type
_entity_poly.pdbx_seq_one_letter_code
_entity_poly.pdbx_strand_id
1 'polypeptide(L)'
;MSFHALQGGDKTDSTLGAYANSVYLKDTPNMEAGSTQVRALSYNFNILPRGCGGFQNERIDNFLKCVNEYDVLLFQEVYAASVLPYFVQKHICFQKRLVDELKERGFTHYVISKQPSYPTIFRHNVHSDNGLIIASRFPIEQCGSYTFSCNKRGSQSVRRGCLFAEVMVPLREGGSVPILFFNVHLRQDESAVATFSQVMETRRFIDSVISNLYAENNEASKIPLVVAGDFNINGIDPHNGGKPTKIFMELMQELQPLGGGLSEVILDTHGYHPSTRPSKLFFPSQTKLNRDSLTPQRQDFFLLPLRWMFVWHASRNL
;
A
#
# COMPACT_ATOMS: atom_id res chain seq x y z
N MET A 1 -33.66 -74.74 14.50
CA MET A 1 -32.71 -74.22 15.50
C MET A 1 -32.82 -72.70 15.49
N SER A 2 -33.07 -72.09 16.66
CA SER A 2 -33.08 -70.65 17.04
C SER A 2 -33.52 -69.59 16.01
N PHE A 3 -34.70 -68.95 16.11
CA PHE A 3 -35.18 -67.90 17.05
C PHE A 3 -34.52 -66.50 16.96
N HIS A 4 -35.39 -65.52 16.62
CA HIS A 4 -35.43 -64.06 16.87
C HIS A 4 -34.37 -63.13 16.22
N ALA A 5 -34.73 -62.15 15.36
CA ALA A 5 -35.50 -60.88 15.57
C ALA A 5 -34.63 -59.85 16.38
N LEU A 6 -34.45 -58.55 16.08
CA LEU A 6 -35.23 -57.40 15.54
C LEU A 6 -34.19 -56.38 14.99
N GLN A 7 -34.37 -55.65 13.87
CA GLN A 7 -35.23 -54.47 13.63
C GLN A 7 -34.80 -53.16 14.31
N GLY A 8 -34.69 -52.08 13.50
CA GLY A 8 -34.55 -50.66 13.86
C GLY A 8 -33.49 -49.99 12.96
N GLY A 9 -33.75 -49.12 11.98
CA GLY A 9 -34.81 -48.14 11.85
C GLY A 9 -34.34 -46.79 12.41
N ASP A 10 -33.86 -45.88 11.56
CA ASP A 10 -34.45 -44.55 11.27
C ASP A 10 -33.42 -43.47 10.88
N LYS A 11 -33.93 -42.49 10.14
CA LYS A 11 -33.31 -41.26 9.62
C LYS A 11 -32.70 -40.37 10.70
N THR A 12 -31.64 -39.65 10.34
CA THR A 12 -31.43 -38.25 10.77
C THR A 12 -30.61 -37.46 9.74
N ASP A 13 -31.23 -36.40 9.21
CA ASP A 13 -30.56 -35.16 8.82
C ASP A 13 -29.74 -34.62 9.99
N SER A 14 -28.57 -34.01 9.72
CA SER A 14 -28.20 -32.69 10.27
C SER A 14 -26.72 -32.34 10.04
N THR A 15 -26.52 -31.21 9.36
CA THR A 15 -25.52 -30.16 9.70
C THR A 15 -24.08 -30.58 10.00
N LEU A 16 -23.21 -30.47 8.98
CA LEU A 16 -21.78 -30.20 9.20
C LEU A 16 -21.58 -28.69 9.19
N GLY A 17 -21.61 -28.14 10.41
CA GLY A 17 -21.53 -26.73 10.73
C GLY A 17 -20.17 -26.11 10.45
N ALA A 18 -20.23 -24.82 10.19
CA ALA A 18 -19.13 -23.90 10.03
C ALA A 18 -18.19 -23.92 11.25
N TYR A 19 -16.93 -24.24 11.02
CA TYR A 19 -15.84 -23.79 11.90
C TYR A 19 -15.43 -22.37 11.48
N ALA A 20 -16.28 -21.41 11.82
CA ALA A 20 -15.88 -20.02 11.92
C ALA A 20 -15.09 -19.88 13.23
N ASN A 21 -13.76 -19.88 13.14
CA ASN A 21 -12.93 -19.45 14.26
C ASN A 21 -13.22 -17.97 14.52
N SER A 22 -14.06 -17.70 15.53
CA SER A 22 -14.18 -16.40 16.14
C SER A 22 -12.85 -16.08 16.81
N VAL A 23 -12.00 -15.34 16.10
CA VAL A 23 -10.82 -14.72 16.71
C VAL A 23 -11.35 -13.71 17.71
N TYR A 24 -11.07 -13.98 18.98
CA TYR A 24 -11.35 -13.12 20.13
C TYR A 24 -10.99 -11.67 19.81
N LEU A 25 -12.01 -10.84 19.62
CA LEU A 25 -11.92 -9.41 19.87
C LEU A 25 -11.56 -9.26 21.33
N LYS A 26 -10.31 -8.87 21.64
CA LYS A 26 -10.02 -8.35 22.96
C LYS A 26 -10.92 -7.15 23.18
N ASP A 27 -11.75 -7.22 24.21
CA ASP A 27 -12.54 -6.11 24.70
C ASP A 27 -11.68 -4.85 24.77
N THR A 28 -12.07 -3.85 23.99
CA THR A 28 -11.48 -2.52 23.98
C THR A 28 -11.68 -1.89 25.35
N PRO A 29 -10.61 -1.59 26.12
CA PRO A 29 -10.77 -0.69 27.26
C PRO A 29 -11.12 0.69 26.70
N ASN A 30 -12.24 1.26 27.19
CA ASN A 30 -12.77 2.60 26.93
C ASN A 30 -11.88 3.49 26.03
N MET A 31 -12.22 3.56 24.74
CA MET A 31 -11.67 4.61 23.87
C MET A 31 -12.01 5.96 24.48
N GLU A 32 -10.98 6.69 24.91
CA GLU A 32 -11.11 8.06 25.40
C GLU A 32 -11.86 8.94 24.38
N ALA A 33 -12.65 9.87 24.92
CA ALA A 33 -13.32 10.91 24.14
C ALA A 33 -12.27 11.68 23.30
N GLY A 34 -12.52 11.81 21.99
CA GLY A 34 -11.60 12.47 21.03
C GLY A 34 -11.02 11.58 19.92
N SER A 35 -11.32 10.27 19.87
CA SER A 35 -10.75 9.40 18.84
C SER A 35 -11.27 9.69 17.42
N THR A 36 -10.34 9.76 16.47
CA THR A 36 -10.60 9.93 15.03
C THR A 36 -10.10 8.71 14.27
N GLN A 37 -10.90 8.24 13.30
CA GLN A 37 -10.59 7.06 12.52
C GLN A 37 -10.38 7.45 11.06
N VAL A 38 -9.29 6.96 10.47
CA VAL A 38 -8.97 7.15 9.05
C VAL A 38 -8.82 5.79 8.39
N ARG A 39 -9.52 5.59 7.28
CA ARG A 39 -9.41 4.36 6.48
C ARG A 39 -8.43 4.61 5.34
N ALA A 40 -7.24 4.06 5.45
CA ALA A 40 -6.19 4.21 4.45
C ALA A 40 -5.93 2.92 3.68
N LEU A 41 -5.67 3.03 2.38
CA LEU A 41 -5.27 1.92 1.51
C LEU A 41 -3.93 2.21 0.86
N SER A 42 -2.99 1.27 0.96
CA SER A 42 -1.82 1.24 0.08
C SER A 42 -2.00 0.13 -0.96
N TYR A 43 -1.85 0.47 -2.24
CA TYR A 43 -2.10 -0.48 -3.32
C TYR A 43 -1.22 -0.25 -4.54
N ASN A 44 -0.41 -1.25 -4.89
CA ASN A 44 0.26 -1.29 -6.17
C ASN A 44 -0.76 -1.62 -7.26
N PHE A 45 -1.13 -0.61 -8.04
CA PHE A 45 -2.25 -0.67 -8.96
C PHE A 45 -1.85 -1.13 -10.37
N ASN A 46 -0.54 -1.17 -10.67
CA ASN A 46 0.03 -1.64 -11.94
C ASN A 46 -0.60 -1.00 -13.19
N ILE A 47 -0.93 0.29 -13.12
CA ILE A 47 -1.47 1.07 -14.25
C ILE A 47 -0.30 1.55 -15.12
N LEU A 48 0.07 0.71 -16.08
CA LEU A 48 1.13 0.98 -17.04
C LEU A 48 0.73 2.06 -18.07
N PRO A 49 1.69 2.78 -18.66
CA PRO A 49 1.43 3.70 -19.76
C PRO A 49 0.76 3.00 -20.94
N ARG A 50 -0.02 3.76 -21.71
CA ARG A 50 -0.69 3.22 -22.90
C ARG A 50 0.33 2.70 -23.92
N GLY A 51 0.06 1.52 -24.47
CA GLY A 51 0.96 0.81 -25.38
C GLY A 51 1.75 -0.33 -24.73
N CYS A 52 1.80 -0.39 -23.40
CA CYS A 52 2.42 -1.51 -22.67
C CYS A 52 1.51 -2.75 -22.54
N GLY A 53 0.31 -2.73 -23.13
CA GLY A 53 -0.72 -3.77 -22.98
C GLY A 53 -1.32 -3.81 -21.56
N GLY A 54 -2.38 -4.60 -21.36
CA GLY A 54 -2.99 -4.82 -20.04
C GLY A 54 -4.49 -4.50 -19.95
N PHE A 55 -5.02 -4.62 -18.74
CA PHE A 55 -6.44 -4.46 -18.41
C PHE A 55 -6.68 -3.19 -17.57
N GLN A 56 -5.99 -2.10 -17.89
CA GLN A 56 -5.99 -0.87 -17.08
C GLN A 56 -7.40 -0.28 -16.91
N ASN A 57 -8.20 -0.27 -17.97
CA ASN A 57 -9.57 0.23 -17.91
C ASN A 57 -10.43 -0.59 -16.95
N GLU A 58 -10.47 -1.89 -17.14
CA GLU A 58 -11.27 -2.81 -16.31
C GLU A 58 -10.83 -2.77 -14.85
N ARG A 59 -9.51 -2.65 -14.61
CA ARG A 59 -8.96 -2.54 -13.26
C ARG A 59 -9.38 -1.23 -12.58
N ILE A 60 -9.32 -0.11 -13.30
CA ILE A 60 -9.81 1.19 -12.81
C ILE A 60 -11.31 1.08 -12.51
N ASP A 61 -12.12 0.58 -13.45
CA ASP A 61 -13.57 0.52 -13.32
C ASP A 61 -14.01 -0.39 -12.16
N ASN A 62 -13.34 -1.52 -11.95
CA ASN A 62 -13.64 -2.41 -10.82
C ASN A 62 -13.22 -1.79 -9.48
N PHE A 63 -12.03 -1.20 -9.41
CA PHE A 63 -11.56 -0.54 -8.18
C PHE A 63 -12.45 0.64 -7.78
N LEU A 64 -12.93 1.43 -8.74
CA LEU A 64 -13.82 2.56 -8.49
C LEU A 64 -15.17 2.17 -7.86
N LYS A 65 -15.54 0.88 -7.86
CA LYS A 65 -16.77 0.39 -7.20
C LYS A 65 -16.62 0.31 -5.67
N CYS A 66 -15.42 0.04 -5.16
CA CYS A 66 -15.16 -0.11 -3.71
C CYS A 66 -14.40 1.08 -3.10
N VAL A 67 -14.02 2.08 -3.90
CA VAL A 67 -13.15 3.18 -3.44
C VAL A 67 -13.75 4.06 -2.32
N ASN A 68 -15.08 4.01 -2.13
CA ASN A 68 -15.77 4.74 -1.06
C ASN A 68 -15.53 4.14 0.34
N GLU A 69 -14.92 2.95 0.43
CA GLU A 69 -14.51 2.32 1.68
C GLU A 69 -13.29 3.01 2.31
N TYR A 70 -12.64 3.92 1.59
CA TYR A 70 -11.39 4.55 2.01
C TYR A 70 -11.49 6.08 2.03
N ASP A 71 -10.65 6.67 2.87
CA ASP A 71 -10.52 8.13 3.06
C ASP A 71 -9.20 8.64 2.49
N VAL A 72 -8.13 7.83 2.57
CA VAL A 72 -6.81 8.11 2.01
C VAL A 72 -6.32 6.92 1.19
N LEU A 73 -5.80 7.19 0.00
CA LEU A 73 -5.33 6.20 -0.97
C LEU A 73 -3.87 6.48 -1.30
N LEU A 74 -3.02 5.46 -1.22
CA LEU A 74 -1.60 5.50 -1.56
C LEU A 74 -1.38 4.51 -2.70
N PHE A 75 -1.29 5.01 -3.94
CA PHE A 75 -1.11 4.14 -5.11
C PHE A 75 0.34 4.07 -5.56
N GLN A 76 0.76 2.86 -5.96
CA GLN A 76 2.02 2.61 -6.64
C GLN A 76 1.76 2.11 -8.08
N GLU A 77 2.74 2.33 -8.96
CA GLU A 77 2.66 1.97 -10.39
C GLU A 77 1.49 2.59 -11.15
N VAL A 78 1.10 3.81 -10.82
CA VAL A 78 0.15 4.57 -11.62
C VAL A 78 0.91 5.58 -12.47
N TYR A 79 1.40 5.13 -13.63
CA TYR A 79 2.32 5.93 -14.45
C TYR A 79 1.60 6.89 -15.39
N ALA A 80 2.16 8.09 -15.52
CA ALA A 80 1.80 9.02 -16.57
C ALA A 80 2.61 8.79 -17.86
N ALA A 81 1.94 8.87 -19.01
CA ALA A 81 2.62 9.00 -20.29
C ALA A 81 3.12 10.46 -20.45
N SER A 82 4.39 10.73 -20.15
CA SER A 82 4.95 12.08 -20.09
C SER A 82 5.27 12.72 -21.46
N VAL A 83 5.19 11.95 -22.54
CA VAL A 83 5.56 12.41 -23.89
C VAL A 83 4.45 13.17 -24.63
N LEU A 84 3.20 13.12 -24.17
CA LEU A 84 2.07 13.73 -24.88
C LEU A 84 1.67 15.10 -24.29
N PRO A 85 1.23 16.07 -25.11
CA PRO A 85 0.67 17.34 -24.64
C PRO A 85 -0.50 17.14 -23.66
N TYR A 86 -0.66 18.04 -22.70
CA TYR A 86 -1.66 17.93 -21.61
C TYR A 86 -3.10 17.69 -22.09
N PHE A 87 -3.53 18.38 -23.15
CA PHE A 87 -4.88 18.21 -23.71
C PHE A 87 -5.10 16.79 -24.30
N VAL A 88 -4.04 16.13 -24.76
CA VAL A 88 -4.06 14.75 -25.24
C VAL A 88 -4.02 13.77 -24.06
N GLN A 89 -3.27 14.09 -23.01
CA GLN A 89 -3.18 13.24 -21.82
C GLN A 89 -4.56 12.97 -21.19
N LYS A 90 -5.50 13.92 -21.24
CA LYS A 90 -6.87 13.71 -20.73
C LYS A 90 -7.57 12.50 -21.35
N HIS A 91 -7.34 12.21 -22.62
CA HIS A 91 -8.02 11.14 -23.35
C HIS A 91 -7.21 9.83 -23.41
N ILE A 92 -5.93 9.88 -23.06
CA ILE A 92 -4.98 8.80 -23.34
C ILE A 92 -4.31 8.28 -22.07
N CYS A 93 -4.20 9.10 -21.02
CA CYS A 93 -3.48 8.79 -19.79
C CYS A 93 -4.42 8.18 -18.75
N PHE A 94 -4.21 6.90 -18.44
CA PHE A 94 -4.96 6.20 -17.39
C PHE A 94 -4.81 6.84 -16.01
N GLN A 95 -3.61 7.38 -15.69
CA GLN A 95 -3.40 8.14 -14.46
C GLN A 95 -4.37 9.33 -14.37
N LYS A 96 -4.50 10.11 -15.45
CA LYS A 96 -5.38 11.29 -15.47
C LYS A 96 -6.85 10.88 -15.31
N ARG A 97 -7.28 9.84 -16.04
CA ARG A 97 -8.62 9.27 -15.92
C ARG A 97 -8.91 8.84 -14.48
N LEU A 98 -8.00 8.10 -13.85
CA LEU A 98 -8.15 7.67 -12.47
C LEU A 98 -8.29 8.85 -11.51
N VAL A 99 -7.44 9.87 -11.62
CA VAL A 99 -7.48 11.06 -10.76
C VAL A 99 -8.79 11.83 -10.93
N ASP A 100 -9.29 11.97 -12.16
CA ASP A 100 -10.56 12.65 -12.43
C ASP A 100 -11.75 11.90 -11.79
N GLU A 101 -11.80 10.58 -11.95
CA GLU A 101 -12.83 9.72 -11.37
C GLU A 101 -12.78 9.67 -9.83
N LEU A 102 -11.57 9.73 -9.25
CA LEU A 102 -11.38 9.83 -7.80
C LEU A 102 -11.89 11.17 -7.27
N LYS A 103 -11.62 12.26 -8.00
CA LYS A 103 -12.12 13.60 -7.65
C LYS A 103 -13.64 13.65 -7.66
N GLU A 104 -14.28 13.06 -8.66
CA GLU A 104 -15.74 12.94 -8.74
C GLU A 104 -16.33 12.15 -7.56
N ARG A 105 -15.56 11.22 -6.98
CA ARG A 105 -15.96 10.43 -5.80
C ARG A 105 -15.56 11.06 -4.47
N GLY A 106 -15.05 12.31 -4.48
CA GLY A 106 -14.76 13.09 -3.28
C GLY A 106 -13.31 13.07 -2.80
N PHE A 107 -12.37 12.46 -3.53
CA PHE A 107 -10.93 12.62 -3.27
C PHE A 107 -10.43 13.91 -3.94
N THR A 108 -10.84 15.04 -3.38
CA THR A 108 -10.57 16.38 -3.95
C THR A 108 -9.12 16.82 -3.80
N HIS A 109 -8.38 16.21 -2.86
CA HIS A 109 -6.99 16.54 -2.57
C HIS A 109 -6.10 15.40 -3.02
N TYR A 110 -5.09 15.68 -3.84
CA TYR A 110 -4.16 14.66 -4.28
C TYR A 110 -2.77 15.24 -4.52
N VAL A 111 -1.78 14.35 -4.41
CA VAL A 111 -0.38 14.60 -4.73
C VAL A 111 0.04 13.52 -5.72
N ILE A 112 0.67 13.94 -6.81
CA ILE A 112 1.23 13.04 -7.82
C ILE A 112 2.73 13.27 -7.95
N SER A 113 3.43 12.23 -8.38
CA SER A 113 4.85 12.34 -8.72
C SER A 113 5.09 13.37 -9.82
N LYS A 114 6.19 14.13 -9.71
CA LYS A 114 6.57 15.11 -10.71
C LYS A 114 6.91 14.42 -12.03
N GLN A 115 6.22 14.79 -13.10
CA GLN A 115 6.54 14.32 -14.46
C GLN A 115 7.90 14.89 -14.92
N PRO A 116 8.71 14.12 -15.67
CA PRO A 116 9.96 14.61 -16.23
C PRO A 116 9.68 15.74 -17.23
N SER A 117 10.51 16.79 -17.21
CA SER A 117 10.43 17.85 -18.22
C SER A 117 10.96 17.36 -19.56
N TYR A 118 10.56 17.98 -20.68
CA TYR A 118 11.08 17.64 -22.02
C TYR A 118 12.61 17.59 -22.07
N PRO A 119 13.37 18.57 -21.53
CA PRO A 119 14.83 18.47 -21.48
C PRO A 119 15.32 17.23 -20.71
N THR A 120 14.65 16.85 -19.62
CA THR A 120 14.99 15.63 -18.87
C THR A 120 14.71 14.38 -19.69
N ILE A 121 13.57 14.32 -20.39
CA ILE A 121 13.20 13.23 -21.30
C ILE A 121 14.29 13.05 -22.37
N PHE A 122 14.65 14.12 -23.09
CA PHE A 122 15.62 14.04 -24.19
C PHE A 122 17.05 13.75 -23.73
N ARG A 123 17.49 14.31 -22.60
CA ARG A 123 18.89 14.14 -22.12
C ARG A 123 19.12 12.85 -21.35
N HIS A 124 18.12 12.37 -20.62
CA HIS A 124 18.27 11.25 -19.68
C HIS A 124 17.41 10.03 -20.05
N ASN A 125 16.63 10.11 -21.14
CA ASN A 125 15.79 9.03 -21.64
C ASN A 125 14.76 8.53 -20.59
N VAL A 126 14.26 9.44 -19.76
CA VAL A 126 13.28 9.16 -18.70
C VAL A 126 11.90 9.54 -19.18
N HIS A 127 11.06 8.54 -19.46
CA HIS A 127 9.77 8.70 -20.17
C HIS A 127 8.54 8.57 -19.27
N SER A 128 8.74 8.45 -17.96
CA SER A 128 7.66 8.29 -17.00
C SER A 128 7.99 8.96 -15.66
N ASP A 129 6.95 9.26 -14.90
CA ASP A 129 7.06 9.63 -13.48
C ASP A 129 7.34 8.40 -12.60
N ASN A 130 7.36 8.60 -11.27
CA ASN A 130 7.60 7.54 -10.30
C ASN A 130 6.40 6.60 -10.10
N GLY A 131 5.26 6.89 -10.73
CA GLY A 131 4.02 6.12 -10.57
C GLY A 131 3.40 6.18 -9.17
N LEU A 132 3.73 7.18 -8.36
CA LEU A 132 3.19 7.35 -7.01
C LEU A 132 2.10 8.41 -6.97
N ILE A 133 1.02 8.11 -6.27
CA ILE A 133 -0.09 9.03 -5.99
C ILE A 133 -0.49 8.89 -4.52
N ILE A 134 -0.76 10.02 -3.85
CA ILE A 134 -1.53 10.05 -2.62
C ILE A 134 -2.81 10.83 -2.92
N ALA A 135 -3.98 10.23 -2.69
CA ALA A 135 -5.28 10.89 -2.86
C ALA A 135 -6.04 10.85 -1.52
N SER A 136 -6.68 11.94 -1.15
CA SER A 136 -7.32 12.12 0.14
C SER A 136 -8.66 12.84 -0.01
N ARG A 137 -9.63 12.42 0.79
CA ARG A 137 -10.88 13.16 1.00
C ARG A 137 -10.68 14.38 1.88
N PHE A 138 -9.64 14.36 2.72
CA PHE A 138 -9.29 15.44 3.63
C PHE A 138 -8.25 16.39 3.02
N PRO A 139 -8.20 17.65 3.46
CA PRO A 139 -7.22 18.64 2.97
C PRO A 139 -5.78 18.16 3.13
N ILE A 140 -4.95 18.47 2.12
CA ILE A 140 -3.50 18.27 2.17
C ILE A 140 -2.85 19.64 2.31
N GLU A 141 -2.15 19.87 3.41
CA GLU A 141 -1.48 21.16 3.69
C GLU A 141 -0.09 21.21 3.08
N GLN A 142 0.71 20.18 3.34
CA GLN A 142 2.07 20.08 2.84
C GLN A 142 2.24 18.80 2.02
N CYS A 143 3.08 18.87 0.99
CA CYS A 143 3.39 17.70 0.19
C CYS A 143 4.80 17.79 -0.40
N GLY A 144 5.33 16.64 -0.83
CA GLY A 144 6.65 16.57 -1.39
C GLY A 144 6.94 15.22 -2.01
N SER A 145 8.03 15.14 -2.76
CA SER A 145 8.45 13.93 -3.43
C SER A 145 9.96 13.80 -3.41
N TYR A 146 10.45 12.59 -3.19
CA TYR A 146 11.84 12.22 -3.35
C TYR A 146 11.98 11.12 -4.38
N THR A 147 13.00 11.23 -5.23
CA THR A 147 13.29 10.24 -6.26
C THR A 147 14.66 9.65 -5.98
N PHE A 148 14.72 8.32 -5.84
CA PHE A 148 15.95 7.64 -5.45
C PHE A 148 17.05 7.81 -6.50
N SER A 149 18.27 8.00 -6.02
CA SER A 149 19.46 8.07 -6.86
C SER A 149 19.73 6.72 -7.50
N CYS A 150 20.30 6.71 -8.70
CA CYS A 150 20.70 5.47 -9.37
C CYS A 150 22.03 5.65 -10.06
N ASN A 151 23.00 4.81 -9.68
CA ASN A 151 24.34 4.83 -10.24
C ASN A 151 24.49 3.93 -11.49
N LYS A 152 23.45 3.14 -11.83
CA LYS A 152 23.46 2.27 -13.02
C LYS A 152 23.10 3.11 -14.26
N ARG A 153 24.10 3.50 -15.05
CA ARG A 153 23.89 4.14 -16.37
C ARG A 153 23.27 3.12 -17.33
N GLY A 154 22.11 3.45 -17.91
CA GLY A 154 21.69 2.88 -19.20
C GLY A 154 20.45 1.97 -19.28
N SER A 155 19.64 1.77 -18.23
CA SER A 155 18.51 0.81 -18.35
C SER A 155 17.18 1.14 -17.67
N GLN A 156 16.91 2.38 -17.23
CA GLN A 156 15.68 2.61 -16.47
C GLN A 156 14.82 3.74 -17.04
N SER A 157 13.74 3.35 -17.71
CA SER A 157 12.70 4.26 -18.20
C SER A 157 11.81 4.82 -17.08
N VAL A 158 11.83 4.19 -15.90
CA VAL A 158 10.98 4.51 -14.75
C VAL A 158 11.83 4.80 -13.53
N ARG A 159 11.57 5.94 -12.89
CA ARG A 159 12.18 6.32 -11.62
C ARG A 159 11.33 5.80 -10.45
N ARG A 160 11.96 5.55 -9.31
CA ARG A 160 11.31 5.07 -8.08
C ARG A 160 11.61 6.05 -6.95
N GLY A 161 10.80 6.05 -5.90
CA GLY A 161 10.91 7.10 -4.90
C GLY A 161 9.94 6.96 -3.73
N CYS A 162 9.77 8.08 -3.04
CA CYS A 162 8.85 8.25 -1.94
C CYS A 162 8.05 9.54 -2.16
N LEU A 163 6.73 9.49 -1.95
CA LEU A 163 5.84 10.64 -1.98
C LEU A 163 5.33 10.92 -0.57
N PHE A 164 5.21 12.19 -0.21
CA PHE A 164 4.75 12.61 1.11
C PHE A 164 3.54 13.56 0.98
N ALA A 165 2.59 13.40 1.89
CA ALA A 165 1.49 14.33 2.11
C ALA A 165 1.17 14.46 3.60
N GLU A 166 1.00 15.70 4.07
CA GLU A 166 0.43 16.02 5.38
C GLU A 166 -1.08 16.23 5.21
N VAL A 167 -1.86 15.31 5.77
CA VAL A 167 -3.31 15.26 5.63
C VAL A 167 -3.97 15.75 6.92
N MET A 168 -4.85 16.75 6.80
CA MET A 168 -5.56 17.34 7.94
C MET A 168 -6.88 16.62 8.20
N VAL A 169 -6.86 15.72 9.17
CA VAL A 169 -7.99 14.86 9.46
C VAL A 169 -8.92 15.54 10.47
N PRO A 170 -10.22 15.70 10.18
CA PRO A 170 -11.15 16.35 11.08
C PRO A 170 -11.38 15.52 12.35
N LEU A 171 -11.35 16.19 13.50
CA LEU A 171 -11.67 15.59 14.80
C LEU A 171 -13.19 15.65 15.06
N ARG A 172 -13.73 14.63 15.75
CA ARG A 172 -15.17 14.57 16.09
C ARG A 172 -15.65 15.75 16.94
N GLU A 173 -14.76 16.28 17.77
CA GLU A 173 -15.04 17.39 18.71
C GLU A 173 -14.76 18.78 18.10
N GLY A 174 -14.40 18.83 16.82
CA GLY A 174 -14.01 20.05 16.12
C GLY A 174 -12.49 20.21 16.03
N GLY A 175 -12.04 20.90 14.98
CA GLY A 175 -10.62 21.02 14.63
C GLY A 175 -10.10 19.89 13.74
N SER A 176 -8.80 19.87 13.52
CA SER A 176 -8.14 18.87 12.67
C SER A 176 -6.77 18.49 13.22
N VAL A 177 -6.37 17.24 13.01
CA VAL A 177 -5.05 16.71 13.36
C VAL A 177 -4.26 16.38 12.09
N PRO A 178 -2.98 16.78 11.98
CA PRO A 178 -2.14 16.40 10.86
C PRO A 178 -1.71 14.93 10.97
N ILE A 179 -1.86 14.16 9.90
CA ILE A 179 -1.26 12.83 9.74
C ILE A 179 -0.32 12.87 8.54
N LEU A 180 0.93 12.45 8.76
CA LEU A 180 1.92 12.36 7.68
C LEU A 180 1.82 11.02 6.98
N PHE A 181 1.52 11.02 5.68
CA PHE A 181 1.51 9.84 4.84
C PHE A 181 2.72 9.82 3.91
N PHE A 182 3.47 8.72 3.94
CA PHE A 182 4.57 8.44 3.04
C PHE A 182 4.24 7.22 2.19
N ASN A 183 4.15 7.43 0.89
CA ASN A 183 3.95 6.41 -0.12
C ASN A 183 5.30 6.01 -0.73
N VAL A 184 5.77 4.81 -0.45
CA VAL A 184 7.08 4.30 -0.87
C VAL A 184 6.93 3.32 -2.03
N HIS A 185 7.80 3.43 -3.02
CA HIS A 185 8.00 2.34 -3.97
C HIS A 185 9.48 2.14 -4.23
N LEU A 186 10.05 1.07 -3.67
CA LEU A 186 11.45 0.71 -3.89
C LEU A 186 11.64 -0.05 -5.20
N ARG A 187 12.82 0.03 -5.80
CA ARG A 187 13.16 -0.83 -6.95
C ARG A 187 13.37 -2.25 -6.47
N GLN A 188 12.85 -3.20 -7.23
CA GLN A 188 13.35 -4.56 -7.19
C GLN A 188 14.83 -4.54 -7.65
N ASP A 189 15.74 -4.80 -6.73
CA ASP A 189 17.16 -5.02 -7.04
C ASP A 189 17.56 -6.41 -6.55
N GLU A 190 18.44 -7.06 -7.30
CA GLU A 190 18.99 -8.38 -6.94
C GLU A 190 20.02 -8.25 -5.81
N SER A 191 20.62 -7.06 -5.64
CA SER A 191 21.60 -6.80 -4.59
C SER A 191 20.96 -6.25 -3.33
N ALA A 192 21.16 -6.96 -2.20
CA ALA A 192 20.78 -6.48 -0.87
C ALA A 192 21.35 -5.08 -0.55
N VAL A 193 22.55 -4.77 -1.05
CA VAL A 193 23.21 -3.46 -0.85
C VAL A 193 22.44 -2.33 -1.54
N ALA A 194 21.98 -2.57 -2.76
CA ALA A 194 21.22 -1.57 -3.51
C ALA A 194 19.82 -1.37 -2.93
N THR A 195 19.17 -2.44 -2.47
CA THR A 195 17.91 -2.36 -1.71
C THR A 195 18.10 -1.55 -0.43
N PHE A 196 19.14 -1.85 0.35
CA PHE A 196 19.42 -1.14 1.60
C PHE A 196 19.72 0.35 1.37
N SER A 197 20.47 0.71 0.32
CA SER A 197 20.68 2.12 -0.05
C SER A 197 19.37 2.88 -0.27
N GLN A 198 18.37 2.25 -0.92
CA GLN A 198 17.07 2.87 -1.14
C GLN A 198 16.26 3.01 0.16
N VAL A 199 16.39 2.05 1.08
CA VAL A 199 15.79 2.14 2.43
C VAL A 199 16.42 3.30 3.21
N MET A 200 17.74 3.44 3.19
CA MET A 200 18.46 4.57 3.79
C MET A 200 18.01 5.91 3.20
N GLU A 201 17.87 5.99 1.88
CA GLU A 201 17.37 7.20 1.20
C GLU A 201 15.93 7.52 1.64
N THR A 202 15.07 6.50 1.78
CA THR A 202 13.70 6.66 2.26
C THR A 202 13.68 7.21 3.68
N ARG A 203 14.46 6.62 4.59
CA ARG A 203 14.60 7.10 5.97
C ARG A 203 15.06 8.55 6.02
N ARG A 204 16.16 8.88 5.33
CA ARG A 204 16.69 10.26 5.29
C ARG A 204 15.68 11.26 4.77
N PHE A 205 14.89 10.89 3.77
CA PHE A 205 13.82 11.74 3.27
C PHE A 205 12.73 11.96 4.32
N ILE A 206 12.27 10.90 4.99
CA ILE A 206 11.27 11.00 6.07
C ILE A 206 11.80 11.88 7.21
N ASP A 207 13.02 11.61 7.69
CA ASP A 207 13.70 12.40 8.73
C ASP A 207 13.79 13.88 8.35
N SER A 208 14.14 14.18 7.09
CA SER A 208 14.21 15.55 6.60
C SER A 208 12.83 16.23 6.58
N VAL A 209 11.76 15.52 6.20
CA VAL A 209 10.41 16.09 6.20
C VAL A 209 9.94 16.37 7.62
N ILE A 210 10.08 15.39 8.53
CA ILE A 210 9.70 15.56 9.95
C ILE A 210 10.48 16.72 10.56
N SER A 211 11.80 16.75 10.34
CA SER A 211 12.67 17.79 10.87
C SER A 211 12.30 19.18 10.34
N ASN A 212 11.97 19.31 9.05
CA ASN A 212 11.63 20.61 8.45
C ASN A 212 10.25 21.12 8.89
N LEU A 213 9.25 20.24 9.01
CA LEU A 213 7.90 20.65 9.38
C LEU A 213 7.74 20.90 10.88
N TYR A 214 8.55 20.23 11.70
CA TYR A 214 8.38 20.21 13.16
C TYR A 214 9.66 20.55 13.93
N ALA A 215 10.62 21.24 13.31
CA ALA A 215 11.90 21.65 13.91
C ALA A 215 11.75 22.33 15.28
N GLU A 216 10.71 23.16 15.42
CA GLU A 216 10.49 24.00 16.61
C GLU A 216 9.62 23.30 17.66
N ASN A 217 8.93 22.22 17.27
CA ASN A 217 8.10 21.44 18.15
C ASN A 217 8.95 20.27 18.68
N ASN A 218 9.34 20.30 19.96
CA ASN A 218 9.96 19.16 20.68
C ASN A 218 9.08 17.87 20.69
N GLU A 219 8.00 17.86 19.91
CA GLU A 219 6.99 16.83 19.77
C GLU A 219 7.04 16.13 18.40
N ALA A 220 8.14 16.27 17.66
CA ALA A 220 8.36 15.56 16.40
C ALA A 220 8.16 14.02 16.51
N SER A 221 8.37 13.46 17.71
CA SER A 221 8.13 12.05 18.02
C SER A 221 6.66 11.68 18.29
N LYS A 222 5.76 12.65 18.41
CA LYS A 222 4.33 12.45 18.69
C LYS A 222 3.44 12.55 17.44
N ILE A 223 3.97 12.97 16.29
CA ILE A 223 3.17 13.16 15.09
C ILE A 223 2.74 11.80 14.53
N PRO A 224 1.45 11.61 14.24
CA PRO A 224 0.98 10.41 13.57
C PRO A 224 1.63 10.31 12.18
N LEU A 225 2.39 9.23 11.99
CA LEU A 225 3.14 8.93 10.78
C LEU A 225 2.63 7.61 10.19
N VAL A 226 2.47 7.56 8.89
CA VAL A 226 2.16 6.35 8.13
C VAL A 226 3.21 6.20 7.03
N VAL A 227 3.92 5.08 7.03
CA VAL A 227 4.82 4.72 5.92
C VAL A 227 4.27 3.45 5.28
N ALA A 228 3.80 3.56 4.05
CA ALA A 228 3.20 2.43 3.36
C ALA A 228 3.57 2.42 1.87
N GLY A 229 3.50 1.25 1.25
CA GLY A 229 3.79 1.10 -0.16
C GLY A 229 4.39 -0.24 -0.53
N ASP A 230 4.92 -0.32 -1.75
CA ASP A 230 5.56 -1.51 -2.29
C ASP A 230 7.08 -1.42 -2.08
N PHE A 231 7.57 -2.16 -1.10
CA PHE A 231 9.00 -2.17 -0.79
C PHE A 231 9.78 -3.13 -1.68
N ASN A 232 9.12 -3.95 -2.50
CA ASN A 232 9.74 -5.04 -3.27
C ASN A 232 10.64 -5.99 -2.44
N ILE A 233 10.54 -5.95 -1.11
CA ILE A 233 11.22 -6.82 -0.16
C ILE A 233 10.22 -7.88 0.28
N ASN A 234 10.53 -9.16 0.06
CA ASN A 234 9.63 -10.21 0.49
C ASN A 234 9.71 -10.40 2.02
N GLY A 235 8.60 -10.18 2.72
CA GLY A 235 8.48 -10.41 4.16
C GLY A 235 8.26 -11.88 4.53
N ILE A 236 7.84 -12.74 3.59
CA ILE A 236 7.58 -14.17 3.85
C ILE A 236 8.84 -14.98 3.52
N ASP A 237 9.38 -15.69 4.51
CA ASP A 237 10.37 -16.74 4.27
C ASP A 237 9.66 -18.08 3.94
N PRO A 238 9.70 -18.56 2.68
CA PRO A 238 9.03 -19.79 2.28
C PRO A 238 9.69 -21.04 2.87
N HIS A 239 10.95 -20.96 3.32
CA HIS A 239 11.70 -22.08 3.86
C HIS A 239 11.65 -22.15 5.40
N ASN A 240 11.12 -21.11 6.05
CA ASN A 240 11.09 -20.99 7.51
C ASN A 240 9.67 -20.78 8.04
N GLY A 241 8.69 -21.50 7.48
CA GLY A 241 7.30 -21.51 7.96
C GLY A 241 6.59 -20.16 7.88
N GLY A 242 6.96 -19.31 6.93
CA GLY A 242 6.35 -18.00 6.74
C GLY A 242 6.78 -16.93 7.76
N LYS A 243 7.86 -17.18 8.52
CA LYS A 243 8.47 -16.19 9.39
C LYS A 243 9.00 -14.98 8.60
N PRO A 244 9.17 -13.81 9.26
CA PRO A 244 9.80 -12.64 8.66
C PRO A 244 11.18 -12.96 8.10
N THR A 245 11.47 -12.53 6.87
CA THR A 245 12.80 -12.70 6.26
C THR A 245 13.84 -11.82 6.95
N LYS A 246 15.13 -12.21 6.85
CA LYS A 246 16.24 -11.39 7.38
C LYS A 246 16.25 -9.97 6.80
N ILE A 247 16.03 -9.83 5.50
CA ILE A 247 16.03 -8.53 4.81
C ILE A 247 14.85 -7.65 5.25
N PHE A 248 13.70 -8.25 5.60
CA PHE A 248 12.60 -7.52 6.22
C PHE A 248 12.95 -7.06 7.63
N MET A 249 13.64 -7.89 8.43
CA MET A 249 14.10 -7.49 9.76
C MET A 249 15.11 -6.33 9.68
N GLU A 250 16.02 -6.35 8.71
CA GLU A 250 16.96 -5.25 8.43
C GLU A 250 16.23 -3.96 8.01
N LEU A 251 15.18 -4.07 7.18
CA LEU A 251 14.29 -2.95 6.85
C LEU A 251 13.64 -2.35 8.11
N MET A 252 13.04 -3.18 8.96
CA MET A 252 12.38 -2.72 10.17
C MET A 252 13.36 -2.08 11.16
N GLN A 253 14.57 -2.65 11.29
CA GLN A 253 15.63 -2.07 12.11
C GLN A 253 16.05 -0.69 11.61
N GLU A 254 16.18 -0.52 10.30
CA GLU A 254 16.58 0.76 9.72
C GLU A 254 15.49 1.85 9.88
N LEU A 255 14.22 1.46 9.81
CA LEU A 255 13.08 2.37 9.97
C LEU A 255 12.66 2.59 11.43
N GLN A 256 13.20 1.82 12.38
CA GLN A 256 12.86 1.91 13.80
C GLN A 256 13.04 3.31 14.41
N PRO A 257 14.07 4.11 14.05
CA PRO A 257 14.25 5.45 14.62
C PRO A 257 13.14 6.45 14.25
N LEU A 258 12.32 6.15 13.23
CA LEU A 258 11.28 7.04 12.73
C LEU A 258 10.07 7.08 13.67
N GLY A 259 9.55 8.27 13.94
CA GLY A 259 8.24 8.48 14.57
C GLY A 259 8.05 7.81 15.93
N GLY A 260 9.12 7.53 16.68
CA GLY A 260 9.05 6.84 17.97
C GLY A 260 8.97 5.31 17.90
N GLY A 261 9.24 4.70 16.74
CA GLY A 261 9.27 3.26 16.55
C GLY A 261 8.16 2.75 15.64
N LEU A 262 8.47 2.57 14.36
CA LEU A 262 7.54 1.96 13.40
C LEU A 262 7.40 0.45 13.63
N SER A 263 6.17 -0.05 13.53
CA SER A 263 5.82 -1.47 13.54
C SER A 263 5.03 -1.85 12.29
N GLU A 264 5.09 -3.12 11.89
CA GLU A 264 4.32 -3.64 10.76
C GLU A 264 2.99 -4.17 11.28
N VAL A 265 1.95 -3.41 10.99
CA VAL A 265 0.71 -3.50 11.75
C VAL A 265 -0.06 -4.79 11.46
N ILE A 266 0.08 -5.32 10.25
CA ILE A 266 -0.61 -6.53 9.81
C ILE A 266 0.04 -7.75 10.45
N LEU A 267 1.37 -7.79 10.54
CA LEU A 267 2.13 -8.79 11.27
C LEU A 267 1.79 -8.75 12.75
N ASP A 268 1.76 -7.57 13.37
CA ASP A 268 1.40 -7.41 14.78
C ASP A 268 -0.04 -7.89 15.06
N THR A 269 -0.97 -7.63 14.14
CA THR A 269 -2.39 -8.00 14.28
C THR A 269 -2.61 -9.50 14.07
N HIS A 270 -1.96 -10.12 13.08
CA HIS A 270 -2.23 -11.52 12.70
C HIS A 270 -1.21 -12.51 13.25
N GLY A 271 -0.05 -12.06 13.70
CA GLY A 271 1.09 -12.90 14.07
C GLY A 271 1.82 -13.52 12.87
N TYR A 272 1.41 -13.21 11.63
CA TYR A 272 2.05 -13.67 10.40
C TYR A 272 1.84 -12.67 9.25
N HIS A 273 2.62 -12.80 8.17
CA HIS A 273 2.46 -12.00 6.96
C HIS A 273 1.48 -12.64 5.96
N PRO A 274 0.27 -12.08 5.76
CA PRO A 274 -0.59 -12.51 4.66
C PRO A 274 0.04 -12.09 3.32
N SER A 275 -0.08 -12.93 2.31
CA SER A 275 0.49 -12.65 0.99
C SER A 275 -0.20 -11.46 0.32
N THR A 276 0.59 -10.54 -0.26
CA THR A 276 0.10 -9.47 -1.15
C THR A 276 0.20 -9.85 -2.63
N ARG A 277 1.01 -10.88 -2.93
CA ARG A 277 1.12 -11.48 -4.26
C ARG A 277 1.05 -13.01 -4.12
N PRO A 278 -0.15 -13.61 -4.25
CA PRO A 278 -0.33 -15.05 -4.06
C PRO A 278 0.34 -15.83 -5.20
N SER A 279 0.77 -17.06 -4.89
CA SER A 279 1.43 -17.98 -5.83
C SER A 279 0.58 -18.36 -7.03
N LYS A 280 -0.75 -18.31 -6.85
CA LYS A 280 -1.73 -18.54 -7.90
C LYS A 280 -2.73 -17.39 -7.87
N LEU A 281 -2.71 -16.56 -8.91
CA LEU A 281 -3.78 -15.61 -9.14
C LEU A 281 -5.01 -16.40 -9.62
N PHE A 282 -6.15 -16.24 -8.94
CA PHE A 282 -7.38 -16.88 -9.37
C PHE A 282 -8.09 -15.97 -10.38
N PHE A 283 -7.85 -16.23 -11.68
CA PHE A 283 -8.63 -15.63 -12.76
C PHE A 283 -9.64 -16.67 -13.26
N PRO A 284 -10.86 -16.75 -12.68
CA PRO A 284 -11.81 -17.83 -12.96
C PRO A 284 -12.15 -17.99 -14.44
N SER A 285 -12.10 -16.91 -15.22
CA SER A 285 -12.40 -16.90 -16.65
C SER A 285 -11.17 -16.78 -17.56
N GLN A 286 -9.96 -16.60 -17.03
CA GLN A 286 -8.76 -16.29 -17.82
C GLN A 286 -7.51 -17.03 -17.34
N THR A 287 -7.53 -18.35 -17.46
CA THR A 287 -6.43 -19.26 -17.03
C THR A 287 -5.06 -18.93 -17.64
N LYS A 288 -5.00 -18.26 -18.80
CA LYS A 288 -3.76 -17.80 -19.44
C LYS A 288 -3.05 -16.67 -18.68
N LEU A 289 -3.73 -16.01 -17.74
CA LEU A 289 -3.17 -14.95 -16.90
C LEU A 289 -2.64 -15.46 -15.55
N ASN A 290 -2.80 -16.77 -15.28
CA ASN A 290 -2.21 -17.37 -14.09
C ASN A 290 -0.69 -17.19 -14.16
N ARG A 291 -0.16 -16.37 -13.27
CA ARG A 291 1.27 -16.39 -12.95
C ARG A 291 1.46 -17.43 -11.88
N ASP A 292 2.23 -18.45 -12.19
CA ASP A 292 2.73 -19.39 -11.21
C ASP A 292 4.00 -18.77 -10.61
N SER A 293 3.86 -17.99 -9.52
CA SER A 293 5.03 -17.81 -8.64
C SER A 293 5.12 -19.04 -7.76
N LEU A 294 6.30 -19.64 -7.68
CA LEU A 294 6.49 -20.87 -6.91
C LEU A 294 6.17 -20.69 -5.41
N THR A 295 6.23 -19.45 -4.92
CA THR A 295 5.98 -19.09 -3.52
C THR A 295 5.17 -17.80 -3.40
N PRO A 296 4.27 -17.68 -2.41
CA PRO A 296 3.57 -16.44 -2.10
C PRO A 296 4.56 -15.37 -1.62
N GLN A 297 4.28 -14.11 -1.95
CA GLN A 297 5.11 -12.98 -1.53
C GLN A 297 4.30 -11.97 -0.72
N ARG A 298 4.98 -11.26 0.18
CA ARG A 298 4.50 -10.08 0.90
C ARG A 298 5.49 -8.96 0.66
N GLN A 299 5.14 -7.99 -0.18
CA GLN A 299 6.04 -6.89 -0.55
C GLN A 299 5.47 -5.51 -0.22
N ASP A 300 4.15 -5.46 -0.02
CA ASP A 300 3.43 -4.24 0.33
C ASP A 300 3.24 -4.19 1.84
N PHE A 301 3.71 -3.13 2.48
CA PHE A 301 3.68 -2.98 3.93
C PHE A 301 2.93 -1.72 4.34
N PHE A 302 2.38 -1.75 5.55
CA PHE A 302 1.74 -0.61 6.18
C PHE A 302 2.34 -0.45 7.57
N LEU A 303 3.16 0.59 7.75
CA LEU A 303 3.96 0.82 8.95
C LEU A 303 3.41 2.02 9.73
N LEU A 304 3.19 1.82 11.03
CA LEU A 304 2.69 2.84 11.97
C LEU A 304 3.54 2.87 13.24
N PRO A 305 3.63 3.99 13.95
CA PRO A 305 4.23 3.99 15.28
C PRO A 305 3.43 3.15 16.26
N LEU A 306 4.12 2.43 17.16
CA LEU A 306 3.55 1.50 18.15
C LEU A 306 2.43 2.06 19.04
N ARG A 307 2.29 3.40 19.14
CA ARG A 307 1.29 4.07 19.97
C ARG A 307 -0.07 4.28 19.27
N TRP A 308 -0.19 3.96 17.98
CA TRP A 308 -1.42 4.16 17.21
C TRP A 308 -2.18 2.85 17.02
N MET A 309 -3.48 2.87 17.29
CA MET A 309 -4.37 1.73 17.07
C MET A 309 -4.79 1.64 15.60
N PHE A 310 -4.80 0.42 15.07
CA PHE A 310 -5.21 0.12 13.71
C PHE A 310 -6.22 -1.01 13.69
N VAL A 311 -7.15 -0.93 12.73
CA VAL A 311 -8.11 -1.99 12.46
C VAL A 311 -8.01 -2.35 10.97
N TRP A 312 -7.47 -3.53 10.68
CA TRP A 312 -7.36 -4.04 9.32
C TRP A 312 -8.68 -4.63 8.83
N HIS A 313 -9.04 -4.33 7.58
CA HIS A 313 -10.11 -5.03 6.87
C HIS A 313 -9.53 -5.68 5.61
N ALA A 314 -9.54 -7.01 5.56
CA ALA A 314 -9.25 -7.75 4.34
C ALA A 314 -10.47 -7.60 3.41
N SER A 315 -10.33 -6.83 2.33
CA SER A 315 -11.35 -6.89 1.28
C SER A 315 -11.17 -8.22 0.55
N ARG A 316 -12.09 -9.16 0.77
CA ARG A 316 -12.01 -10.54 0.24
C ARG A 316 -12.24 -10.66 -1.26
N ASN A 317 -12.50 -9.57 -1.99
CA ASN A 317 -12.75 -9.61 -3.43
C ASN A 317 -12.30 -8.30 -4.11
N LEU A 318 -11.07 -8.28 -4.63
CA LEU A 318 -10.62 -7.38 -5.70
C LEU A 318 -9.77 -8.17 -6.70
#